data_AF-A0ABD1CRN2-F1
#
_entry.id   AF-A0ABD1CRN2-F1
#
_cell.length_a   1.000
_cell.length_b   1.000
_cell.length_c   1.000
_cell.angle_alpha   90.00
_cell.angle_beta   90.00
_cell.angle_gamma   90.00
#
_symmetry.space_group_name_H-M   'P 1'
#
loop_
_entity.id
_entity.type
_entity.pdbx_description
1 polymer ?
#
loop_
_entity_poly.entity_id
_entity_poly.type
_entity_poly.pdbx_seq_one_letter_code
_entity_poly.pdbx_strand_id
1 'polypeptide(L)'
;MADPLPTCGLIICYLLWVLLIGPMYMRDRKPMDLRRVIIFYNLFQVLLSGYMFYEHLMAGWLRGYSFSCQTVDYDDGPLSRRMFNLCYVYYLSKLTEFADTVFFVLRKKQSQITDLHVYHHSLTPMEAWILTKFIA
;
A
#
# COMPACT_ATOMS: atom_id res chain seq x y z
N MET A 1 -15.98 -0.79 -1.92
CA MET A 1 -15.20 -1.02 -3.16
C MET A 1 -16.13 -1.44 -4.28
N ALA A 2 -16.63 -0.47 -5.05
CA ALA A 2 -17.62 -0.76 -6.09
C ALA A 2 -16.95 -1.25 -7.39
N ASP A 3 -15.92 -0.53 -7.83
CA ASP A 3 -15.33 -0.68 -9.15
C ASP A 3 -13.80 -0.46 -9.08
N PRO A 4 -12.98 -1.08 -9.96
CA PRO A 4 -11.52 -0.94 -9.94
C PRO A 4 -11.01 0.38 -10.53
N LEU A 5 -11.83 1.14 -11.26
CA LEU A 5 -11.42 2.35 -11.98
C LEU A 5 -10.73 3.39 -11.08
N PRO A 6 -11.15 3.65 -9.82
CA PRO A 6 -10.43 4.55 -8.93
C PRO A 6 -9.00 4.06 -8.63
N THR A 7 -8.81 2.76 -8.39
CA THR A 7 -7.48 2.17 -8.14
C THR A 7 -6.61 2.28 -9.40
N CYS A 8 -7.14 1.94 -10.56
CA CYS A 8 -6.45 2.10 -11.84
C CYS A 8 -6.06 3.56 -12.08
N GLY A 9 -6.96 4.51 -11.81
CA GLY A 9 -6.69 5.94 -11.92
C GLY A 9 -5.55 6.38 -11.01
N LEU A 10 -5.53 5.93 -9.74
CA LEU A 10 -4.44 6.23 -8.81
C LEU A 10 -3.10 5.66 -9.27
N ILE A 11 -3.07 4.42 -9.79
CA ILE A 11 -1.85 3.80 -10.33
C ILE A 11 -1.35 4.58 -11.56
N ILE A 12 -2.25 5.00 -12.46
CA ILE A 12 -1.88 5.82 -13.62
C ILE A 12 -1.32 7.17 -13.17
N CYS A 13 -1.97 7.84 -12.21
CA CYS A 13 -1.47 9.10 -11.65
C CYS A 13 -0.09 8.93 -11.01
N TYR A 14 0.11 7.84 -10.26
CA TYR A 14 1.40 7.48 -9.68
C TYR A 14 2.49 7.29 -10.75
N LEU A 15 2.21 6.51 -11.80
CA LEU A 15 3.15 6.27 -12.89
C LEU A 15 3.48 7.55 -13.67
N LEU A 16 2.48 8.37 -13.99
CA LEU A 16 2.68 9.66 -14.63
C LEU A 16 3.56 10.58 -13.77
N TRP A 17 3.34 10.60 -12.45
CA TRP A 17 4.16 11.37 -11.54
C TRP A 17 5.60 10.87 -11.49
N VAL A 18 5.81 9.57 -11.30
CA VAL A 18 7.15 8.99 -11.09
C VAL A 18 7.99 9.00 -12.36
N LEU A 19 7.40 8.72 -13.51
CA LEU A 19 8.13 8.53 -14.76
C LEU A 19 8.28 9.82 -15.57
N LEU A 20 7.33 10.76 -15.47
CA LEU A 20 7.29 11.94 -16.34
C LEU A 20 7.29 13.25 -15.55
N ILE A 21 6.20 13.52 -14.80
CA ILE A 21 5.93 14.84 -14.24
C ILE A 21 6.97 15.21 -13.17
N GLY A 22 7.22 14.31 -12.24
CA GLY A 22 8.15 14.53 -11.13
C GLY A 22 9.60 14.71 -11.58
N PRO A 23 10.17 13.83 -12.43
CA PRO A 23 11.50 14.02 -13.01
C PRO A 23 11.63 15.33 -13.80
N MET A 24 10.62 15.70 -14.60
CA MET A 24 10.60 16.97 -15.32
C MET A 24 10.57 18.16 -14.36
N TYR A 25 9.69 18.13 -13.35
CA TYR A 25 9.57 19.17 -12.33
C TYR A 25 10.87 19.39 -11.55
N MET A 26 11.60 18.29 -11.26
CA MET A 26 12.83 18.32 -10.51
C MET A 26 14.07 18.63 -11.36
N ARG A 27 13.99 18.60 -12.71
CA ARG A 27 15.15 18.75 -13.62
C ARG A 27 16.09 19.88 -13.21
N ASP A 28 15.55 21.10 -13.09
CA ASP A 28 16.33 22.31 -12.81
C ASP A 28 16.30 22.73 -11.32
N ARG A 29 15.81 21.85 -10.44
CA ARG A 29 15.71 22.10 -8.99
C ARG A 29 16.79 21.34 -8.22
N LYS A 30 17.18 21.87 -7.05
CA LYS A 30 18.02 21.12 -6.10
C LYS A 30 17.17 20.04 -5.40
N PRO A 31 17.78 18.92 -4.97
CA PRO A 31 17.09 17.92 -4.14
C PRO A 31 16.45 18.56 -2.91
N MET A 32 15.20 18.22 -2.61
CA MET A 32 14.54 18.73 -1.41
C MET A 32 15.02 18.01 -0.15
N ASP A 33 15.19 18.74 0.95
CA ASP A 33 15.40 18.14 2.26
C ASP A 33 14.06 17.76 2.90
N LEU A 34 13.69 16.49 2.72
CA LEU A 34 12.46 15.90 3.27
C LEU A 34 12.74 15.02 4.49
N ARG A 35 13.90 15.16 5.15
CA ARG A 35 14.32 14.22 6.22
C ARG A 35 13.27 14.08 7.32
N ARG A 36 12.73 15.19 7.83
CA ARG A 36 11.71 15.15 8.91
C ARG A 36 10.41 14.50 8.43
N VAL A 37 9.97 14.83 7.21
CA VAL A 37 8.76 14.26 6.62
C VAL A 37 8.88 12.75 6.50
N ILE A 38 10.02 12.26 6.00
CA ILE A 38 10.30 10.83 5.85
C ILE A 38 10.35 10.12 7.20
N ILE A 39 10.91 10.74 8.25
CA ILE A 39 10.93 10.14 9.60
C ILE A 39 9.50 9.92 10.10
N PHE A 40 8.62 10.92 10.03
CA PHE A 40 7.24 10.78 10.48
C PHE A 40 6.44 9.82 9.60
N TYR A 41 6.67 9.85 8.29
CA TYR A 41 6.07 8.90 7.35
C TYR A 41 6.45 7.46 7.67
N ASN A 42 7.75 7.18 7.83
CA ASN A 42 8.24 5.83 8.16
C ASN A 42 7.72 5.37 9.52
N LEU A 43 7.65 6.27 10.52
CA LEU A 43 7.05 5.95 11.81
C LEU A 43 5.58 5.57 11.66
N PHE A 44 4.82 6.33 10.87
CA PHE A 44 3.43 6.00 10.56
C PHE A 44 3.32 4.61 9.88
N GLN A 45 4.15 4.32 8.88
CA GLN A 45 4.15 3.01 8.20
C GLN A 45 4.46 1.85 9.15
N VAL A 46 5.40 2.04 10.08
CA VAL A 46 5.74 1.03 11.10
C VAL A 46 4.55 0.80 12.04
N LEU A 47 3.90 1.85 12.53
CA LEU A 47 2.73 1.74 13.40
C LEU A 47 1.55 1.09 12.67
N LEU A 48 1.29 1.47 11.42
CA LEU A 48 0.25 0.87 10.59
C LEU A 48 0.51 -0.61 10.35
N SER A 49 1.75 -0.97 10.04
CA SER A 49 2.16 -2.37 9.86
C SER A 49 2.03 -3.18 11.16
N GLY A 50 2.40 -2.61 12.30
CA GLY A 50 2.21 -3.22 13.62
C GLY A 50 0.73 -3.44 13.95
N TYR A 51 -0.13 -2.47 13.65
CA TYR A 51 -1.58 -2.59 13.78
C TYR A 51 -2.12 -3.73 12.89
N MET A 52 -1.77 -3.74 11.61
CA MET A 52 -2.24 -4.79 10.68
C MET A 52 -1.75 -6.19 11.10
N PHE A 53 -0.53 -6.30 11.61
CA PHE A 53 0.00 -7.57 12.12
C PHE A 53 -0.82 -8.05 13.33
N TYR A 54 -1.10 -7.18 14.29
CA TYR A 54 -1.94 -7.51 15.44
C TYR A 54 -3.36 -7.92 15.01
N GLU A 55 -3.96 -7.19 14.08
CA GLU A 55 -5.29 -7.50 13.56
C GLU A 55 -5.31 -8.85 12.82
N HIS A 56 -4.27 -9.21 12.05
CA HIS A 56 -4.17 -10.53 11.41
C HIS A 56 -4.22 -11.65 12.44
N LEU A 57 -3.43 -11.50 13.51
CA LEU A 57 -3.41 -12.46 14.61
C LEU A 57 -4.78 -12.60 15.26
N MET A 58 -5.43 -11.47 15.52
CA MET A 58 -6.68 -11.44 16.30
C MET A 58 -7.94 -11.67 15.46
N ALA A 59 -7.88 -11.54 14.15
CA ALA A 59 -8.98 -11.82 13.23
C ALA A 59 -9.06 -13.31 12.86
N GLY A 60 -7.95 -14.07 12.95
CA GLY A 60 -7.98 -15.50 12.61
C GLY A 60 -6.81 -16.31 13.17
N TRP A 61 -5.56 -15.89 12.95
CA TRP A 61 -4.38 -16.74 13.17
C TRP A 61 -4.14 -17.19 14.62
N LEU A 62 -4.60 -16.43 15.62
CA LEU A 62 -4.62 -16.83 17.03
C LEU A 62 -6.02 -17.22 17.55
N ARG A 63 -7.03 -17.21 16.67
CA ARG A 63 -8.43 -17.44 17.01
C ARG A 63 -9.01 -18.71 16.37
N GLY A 64 -8.15 -19.59 15.86
CA GLY A 64 -8.55 -20.93 15.40
C GLY A 64 -8.33 -21.21 13.91
N TYR A 65 -7.66 -20.32 13.16
CA TYR A 65 -7.26 -20.64 11.80
C TYR A 65 -6.29 -21.82 11.75
N SER A 66 -6.46 -22.67 10.75
CA SER A 66 -5.50 -23.71 10.43
C SER A 66 -4.33 -23.10 9.65
N PHE A 67 -3.10 -23.55 9.95
CA PHE A 67 -1.91 -23.22 9.14
C PHE A 67 -1.87 -23.99 7.80
N SER A 68 -2.87 -24.83 7.53
CA SER A 68 -3.07 -25.51 6.25
C SER A 68 -4.08 -24.74 5.38
N CYS A 69 -4.93 -25.44 4.62
CA CYS A 69 -6.00 -24.78 3.87
C CYS A 69 -7.00 -24.12 4.83
N GLN A 70 -6.99 -22.79 4.88
CA GLN A 70 -7.97 -21.97 5.57
C GLN A 70 -8.86 -21.30 4.53
N THR A 71 -10.15 -21.63 4.54
CA THR A 71 -11.13 -21.01 3.65
C THR A 71 -11.47 -19.60 4.12
N VAL A 72 -11.89 -18.76 3.18
CA VAL A 72 -12.46 -17.43 3.49
C VAL A 72 -13.83 -17.61 4.12
N ASP A 73 -14.07 -16.91 5.22
CA ASP A 73 -15.36 -16.87 5.90
C ASP A 73 -16.15 -15.63 5.44
N TYR A 74 -17.19 -15.85 4.64
CA TYR A 74 -18.05 -14.79 4.11
C TYR A 74 -19.28 -14.50 5.00
N ASP A 75 -19.38 -15.12 6.18
CA ASP A 75 -20.48 -14.86 7.09
C ASP A 75 -20.36 -13.47 7.74
N ASP A 76 -21.48 -12.89 8.15
CA ASP A 76 -21.52 -11.52 8.70
C ASP A 76 -21.10 -11.43 10.20
N GLY A 77 -20.25 -12.37 10.63
CA GLY A 77 -19.81 -12.55 12.00
C GLY A 77 -18.72 -11.55 12.44
N PRO A 78 -18.47 -11.42 13.77
CA PRO A 78 -17.52 -10.44 14.29
C PRO A 78 -16.07 -10.69 13.85
N LEU A 79 -15.66 -11.94 13.65
CA LEU A 79 -14.30 -12.27 13.17
C LEU A 79 -14.16 -12.02 11.66
N SER A 80 -15.13 -12.44 10.84
CA SER A 80 -15.13 -12.17 9.39
C SER A 80 -15.13 -10.66 9.10
N ARG A 81 -16.01 -9.88 9.74
CA ARG A 81 -15.99 -8.39 9.60
C ARG A 81 -14.65 -7.78 10.01
N ARG A 82 -14.00 -8.34 11.03
CA ARG A 82 -12.67 -7.88 11.48
C ARG A 82 -11.60 -8.18 10.42
N MET A 83 -11.62 -9.37 9.84
CA MET A 83 -10.73 -9.74 8.74
C MET A 83 -10.97 -8.87 7.50
N PHE A 84 -12.23 -8.65 7.12
CA PHE A 84 -12.59 -7.76 6.01
C PHE A 84 -12.06 -6.33 6.23
N ASN A 85 -12.27 -5.77 7.42
CA ASN A 85 -11.77 -4.44 7.77
C ASN A 85 -10.24 -4.38 7.68
N LEU A 86 -9.55 -5.43 8.11
CA LEU A 86 -8.10 -5.55 8.00
C LEU A 86 -7.64 -5.59 6.55
N CYS A 87 -8.25 -6.40 5.69
CA CYS A 87 -7.97 -6.41 4.25
C CYS A 87 -8.16 -5.02 3.64
N TYR A 88 -9.22 -4.30 4.05
CA TYR A 88 -9.47 -2.95 3.57
C TYR A 88 -8.39 -1.95 4.04
N VAL A 89 -7.96 -2.05 5.30
CA VAL A 89 -6.83 -1.23 5.81
C VAL A 89 -5.53 -1.57 5.07
N TYR A 90 -5.28 -2.84 4.75
CA TYR A 90 -4.14 -3.26 3.95
C TYR A 90 -4.18 -2.68 2.53
N TYR A 91 -5.34 -2.67 1.88
CA TYR A 91 -5.50 -1.97 0.60
C TYR A 91 -5.15 -0.48 0.71
N LEU A 92 -5.64 0.20 1.75
CA LEU A 92 -5.31 1.61 1.97
C LEU A 92 -3.80 1.81 2.25
N SER A 93 -3.16 0.89 2.98
CA SER A 93 -1.73 0.97 3.25
C SER A 93 -0.92 0.93 1.94
N LYS A 94 -1.30 0.10 0.97
CA LYS A 94 -0.64 0.05 -0.34
C LYS A 94 -0.72 1.35 -1.13
N LEU A 95 -1.82 2.11 -0.99
CA LEU A 95 -1.90 3.45 -1.59
C LEU A 95 -0.96 4.44 -0.90
N THR A 96 -0.75 4.32 0.41
CA THR A 96 0.16 5.21 1.16
C THR A 96 1.64 4.96 0.82
N GLU A 97 1.98 3.77 0.34
CA GLU A 97 3.33 3.40 -0.12
C GLU A 97 3.74 4.13 -1.42
N PHE A 98 2.80 4.69 -2.19
CA PHE A 98 3.15 5.55 -3.34
C PHE A 98 4.01 6.76 -2.94
N ALA A 99 3.88 7.23 -1.69
CA ALA A 99 4.66 8.36 -1.19
C ALA A 99 6.17 8.07 -1.15
N ASP A 100 6.60 6.81 -1.02
CA ASP A 100 8.03 6.45 -1.06
C ASP A 100 8.69 6.88 -2.36
N THR A 101 8.07 6.51 -3.48
CA THR A 101 8.60 6.85 -4.81
C THR A 101 8.49 8.34 -5.08
N VAL A 102 7.43 9.00 -4.58
CA VAL A 102 7.33 10.48 -4.62
C VAL A 102 8.54 11.10 -3.90
N PHE A 103 8.88 10.64 -2.69
CA PHE A 103 10.03 11.15 -1.96
C PHE A 103 11.36 10.88 -2.69
N PHE A 104 11.52 9.73 -3.34
CA PHE A 104 12.71 9.45 -4.15
C PHE A 104 12.88 10.44 -5.31
N VAL A 105 11.80 10.74 -6.02
CA VAL A 105 11.81 11.74 -7.10
C VAL A 105 12.16 13.13 -6.57
N LEU A 106 11.49 13.59 -5.51
CA LEU A 106 11.72 14.92 -4.92
C LEU A 106 13.12 15.08 -4.31
N ARG A 107 13.77 13.98 -3.92
CA ARG A 107 15.15 13.95 -3.40
C ARG A 107 16.19 13.67 -4.49
N LYS A 108 15.79 13.55 -5.76
CA LYS A 108 16.65 13.15 -6.89
C LYS A 108 17.42 11.85 -6.61
N LYS A 109 16.78 10.87 -5.98
CA LYS A 109 17.35 9.56 -5.67
C LYS A 109 16.92 8.51 -6.70
N GLN A 110 17.19 8.78 -7.98
CA GLN A 110 16.74 7.93 -9.09
C GLN A 110 17.27 6.49 -9.00
N SER A 111 18.44 6.28 -8.39
CA SER A 111 18.98 4.93 -8.15
C SER A 111 18.10 4.04 -7.26
N GLN A 112 17.16 4.62 -6.51
CA GLN A 112 16.19 3.89 -5.70
C GLN A 112 14.90 3.54 -6.47
N ILE A 113 14.66 4.21 -7.61
CA ILE A 113 13.49 3.98 -8.47
C ILE A 113 13.89 2.93 -9.51
N THR A 114 13.97 1.67 -9.07
CA THR A 114 14.28 0.53 -9.93
C THR A 114 13.01 0.01 -10.63
N ASP A 115 13.19 -0.77 -11.69
CA ASP A 115 12.07 -1.43 -12.39
C ASP A 115 11.24 -2.29 -11.43
N LEU A 116 11.91 -3.03 -10.54
CA LEU A 116 11.26 -3.83 -9.51
C LEU A 116 10.41 -2.97 -8.57
N HIS A 117 10.95 -1.84 -8.10
CA HIS A 117 10.24 -0.93 -7.21
C HIS A 117 8.97 -0.38 -7.86
N VAL A 118 9.09 0.14 -9.09
CA VAL A 118 7.94 0.70 -9.81
C VAL A 118 6.91 -0.39 -10.11
N TYR A 119 7.34 -1.54 -10.61
CA TYR A 119 6.47 -2.69 -10.88
C TYR A 119 5.70 -3.14 -9.63
N HIS A 120 6.41 -3.34 -8.52
CA HIS A 120 5.82 -3.76 -7.25
C HIS A 120 4.78 -2.74 -6.75
N HIS A 121 5.13 -1.46 -6.69
CA HIS A 121 4.20 -0.45 -6.17
C HIS A 121 3.03 -0.17 -7.13
N SER A 122 3.16 -0.42 -8.43
CA SER A 122 2.02 -0.31 -9.35
C SER A 122 1.05 -1.49 -9.26
N LEU A 123 1.52 -2.70 -8.95
CA LEU A 123 0.68 -3.90 -8.93
C LEU A 123 0.06 -4.19 -7.57
N THR A 124 0.81 -4.03 -6.49
CA THR A 124 0.34 -4.40 -5.14
C THR A 124 -0.96 -3.70 -4.70
N PRO A 125 -1.26 -2.43 -5.06
CA PRO A 125 -2.56 -1.84 -4.75
C PRO A 125 -3.72 -2.44 -5.55
N MET A 126 -3.46 -2.86 -6.80
CA MET A 126 -4.45 -3.54 -7.63
C MET A 126 -4.73 -4.95 -7.09
N GLU A 127 -3.69 -5.68 -6.73
CA GLU A 127 -3.79 -6.98 -6.06
C GLU A 127 -4.59 -6.85 -4.75
N ALA A 128 -4.22 -5.90 -3.89
CA ALA A 128 -4.91 -5.67 -2.62
C ALA A 128 -6.39 -5.30 -2.83
N TRP A 129 -6.72 -4.53 -3.87
CA TRP A 129 -8.12 -4.25 -4.23
C TRP A 129 -8.88 -5.51 -4.63
N ILE A 130 -8.30 -6.36 -5.49
CA ILE A 130 -8.90 -7.64 -5.91
C ILE A 130 -9.12 -8.55 -4.70
N LEU A 131 -8.10 -8.72 -3.87
CA LEU A 131 -8.18 -9.52 -2.65
C LEU A 131 -9.28 -9.01 -1.73
N THR A 132 -9.32 -7.71 -1.45
CA THR A 132 -10.35 -7.16 -0.56
C THR A 132 -11.75 -7.28 -1.17
N LYS A 133 -11.88 -7.18 -2.50
CA LYS A 133 -13.19 -7.22 -3.18
C LYS A 133 -13.78 -8.63 -3.23
N PHE A 134 -12.96 -9.65 -3.38
CA PHE A 134 -13.42 -11.01 -3.69
C PHE A 134 -12.99 -12.07 -2.66
N ILE A 135 -11.98 -11.80 -1.84
CA ILE A 135 -11.28 -12.78 -0.98
C ILE A 135 -11.01 -12.15 0.39
N ALA A 136 -12.01 -11.46 0.97
CA ALA A 136 -11.91 -10.83 2.28
C ALA A 136 -13.20 -10.94 3.07
#